data_AF-A0A1F9ACN1-F1
#
_entry.id   AF-A0A1F9ACN1-F1
#
_cell.length_a   1.000
_cell.length_b   1.000
_cell.length_c   1.000
_cell.angle_alpha   90.00
_cell.angle_beta   90.00
_cell.angle_gamma   90.00
#
_symmetry.space_group_name_H-M   'P 1'
#
loop_
_entity.id
_entity.type
_entity.pdbx_description
1 polymer ?
#
loop_
_entity_poly.entity_id
_entity_poly.type
_entity_poly.pdbx_seq_one_letter_code
_entity_poly.pdbx_strand_id
1 'polypeptide(L)'
;MDALSLDNILRKVLDAFSIVYADFNAEEYQPYRERGIGGFVRFDEGKIFFDRLLPPEEEDRTWAHEVLSVYYYWLEGIIRHDDEVEMEARLLCEDEGCLAVLRRYRELARERVVPGQG
;
A
#
# COMPACT_ATOMS: atom_id res chain seq x y z
N MET A 1 5.42 12.32 -8.54
CA MET A 1 5.91 12.57 -7.16
C MET A 1 7.39 12.21 -7.06
N ASP A 2 8.19 12.87 -6.21
CA ASP A 2 9.61 12.51 -5.98
C ASP A 2 9.82 11.71 -4.67
N ALA A 3 11.03 11.17 -4.47
CA ALA A 3 11.32 10.28 -3.34
C ALA A 3 11.16 10.96 -1.96
N LEU A 4 11.46 12.27 -1.85
CA LEU A 4 11.30 13.02 -0.60
C LEU A 4 9.82 13.26 -0.28
N SER A 5 9.02 13.55 -1.31
CA SER A 5 7.57 13.70 -1.17
C SER A 5 6.93 12.37 -0.79
N LEU A 6 7.34 11.28 -1.45
CA LEU A 6 6.87 9.93 -1.15
C LEU A 6 7.22 9.51 0.29
N ASP A 7 8.43 9.78 0.76
CA ASP A 7 8.84 9.50 2.14
C ASP A 7 7.94 10.21 3.16
N ASN A 8 7.66 11.50 2.94
CA ASN A 8 6.79 12.27 3.83
C ASN A 8 5.34 11.76 3.83
N ILE A 9 4.85 11.32 2.67
CA ILE A 9 3.51 10.74 2.52
C ILE A 9 3.44 9.41 3.25
N LEU A 10 4.36 8.49 2.97
CA LEU A 10 4.43 7.19 3.63
C LEU A 10 4.53 7.31 5.15
N ARG A 11 5.35 8.24 5.66
CA ARG A 11 5.41 8.51 7.10
C ARG A 11 4.04 8.86 7.67
N LYS A 12 3.33 9.82 7.06
CA LYS A 12 1.98 10.22 7.51
C LYS A 12 0.97 9.08 7.40
N VAL A 13 1.03 8.30 6.33
CA VAL A 13 0.14 7.15 6.12
C VAL A 13 0.38 6.10 7.20
N LEU A 14 1.63 5.72 7.47
CA LEU A 14 1.95 4.71 8.50
C LEU A 14 1.75 5.21 9.94
N ASP A 15 1.66 6.53 10.16
CA ASP A 15 1.28 7.10 11.46
C ASP A 15 -0.24 7.04 11.69
N ALA A 16 -1.04 7.10 10.61
CA ALA A 16 -2.50 7.14 10.67
C ALA A 16 -3.17 5.79 10.39
N PHE A 17 -2.52 4.91 9.63
CA PHE A 17 -3.06 3.64 9.18
C PHE A 17 -2.20 2.46 9.66
N SER A 18 -2.89 1.39 10.08
CA SER A 18 -2.26 0.11 10.35
C SER A 18 -2.18 -0.73 9.08
N ILE A 19 -1.03 -1.38 8.87
CA ILE A 19 -0.82 -2.26 7.73
C ILE A 19 -1.14 -3.70 8.14
N VAL A 20 -1.97 -4.38 7.34
CA VAL A 20 -2.39 -5.77 7.57
C VAL A 20 -1.98 -6.63 6.39
N TYR A 21 -1.16 -7.64 6.66
CA TYR A 21 -0.84 -8.68 5.70
C TYR A 21 -1.78 -9.87 5.91
N ALA A 22 -2.69 -10.10 4.97
CA ALA A 22 -3.69 -11.16 5.04
C ALA A 22 -3.48 -12.20 3.94
N ASP A 23 -4.06 -13.39 4.10
CA ASP A 23 -4.06 -14.42 3.06
C ASP A 23 -5.31 -14.27 2.21
N PHE A 24 -5.19 -13.72 1.00
CA PHE A 24 -6.37 -13.49 0.17
C PHE A 24 -6.97 -14.78 -0.43
N ASN A 25 -6.38 -15.96 -0.16
CA ASN A 25 -7.04 -17.24 -0.42
C ASN A 25 -8.08 -17.63 0.63
N ALA A 26 -8.14 -16.96 1.78
CA ALA A 26 -9.19 -17.19 2.76
C ALA A 26 -10.56 -16.74 2.22
N GLU A 27 -11.62 -17.40 2.65
CA GLU A 27 -12.99 -17.19 2.17
C GLU A 27 -13.43 -15.72 2.28
N GLU A 28 -13.04 -15.04 3.35
CA GLU A 28 -13.38 -13.63 3.58
C GLU A 28 -12.81 -12.65 2.53
N TYR A 29 -11.73 -13.02 1.83
CA TYR A 29 -11.09 -12.20 0.80
C TYR A 29 -11.35 -12.69 -0.63
N GLN A 30 -12.13 -13.77 -0.80
CA GLN A 30 -12.42 -14.34 -2.12
C GLN A 30 -12.89 -13.30 -3.15
N PRO A 31 -13.77 -12.32 -2.82
CA PRO A 31 -14.20 -11.32 -3.79
C PRO A 31 -13.07 -10.41 -4.31
N TYR A 32 -12.02 -10.16 -3.52
CA TYR A 32 -10.87 -9.37 -3.94
C TYR A 32 -9.97 -10.19 -4.85
N ARG A 33 -9.69 -11.44 -4.45
CA ARG A 33 -8.87 -12.37 -5.23
C ARG A 33 -9.46 -12.62 -6.63
N GLU A 34 -10.77 -12.86 -6.72
CA GLU A 34 -11.46 -13.09 -8.00
C GLU A 34 -11.36 -11.89 -8.96
N ARG A 35 -11.14 -10.69 -8.41
CA ARG A 35 -10.96 -9.44 -9.16
C ARG A 35 -9.49 -9.10 -9.41
N GLY A 36 -8.55 -9.95 -8.99
CA GLY A 36 -7.11 -9.69 -9.11
C GLY A 36 -6.63 -8.55 -8.20
N ILE A 37 -7.35 -8.24 -7.13
CA ILE A 37 -7.01 -7.16 -6.20
C ILE A 37 -5.97 -7.67 -5.21
N GLY A 38 -4.78 -7.06 -5.21
CA GLY A 38 -3.68 -7.39 -4.29
C GLY A 38 -3.70 -6.62 -2.96
N GLY A 39 -4.49 -5.54 -2.87
CA GLY A 39 -4.58 -4.71 -1.68
C GLY A 39 -5.84 -3.85 -1.68
N PHE A 40 -6.20 -3.32 -0.51
CA PHE A 40 -7.30 -2.38 -0.38
C PHE A 40 -7.19 -1.55 0.89
N VAL A 41 -7.78 -0.35 0.88
CA VAL A 41 -7.89 0.52 2.05
C VAL A 41 -9.27 0.43 2.69
N ARG A 42 -9.31 0.29 4.02
CA ARG A 42 -10.49 0.50 4.87
C ARG A 42 -10.32 1.81 5.63
N PHE A 43 -10.82 2.89 5.04
CA PHE A 43 -10.68 4.25 5.59
C PHE A 43 -11.38 4.43 6.94
N ASP A 44 -12.51 3.78 7.14
CA ASP A 44 -13.28 3.75 8.38
C ASP A 44 -12.54 3.04 9.52
N GLU A 45 -11.73 2.03 9.20
CA GLU A 45 -10.93 1.29 10.17
C GLU A 45 -9.51 1.83 10.34
N GLY A 46 -9.07 2.76 9.48
CA GLY A 46 -7.67 3.19 9.43
C GLY A 46 -6.72 2.02 9.11
N LYS A 47 -7.10 1.15 8.16
CA LYS A 47 -6.28 -0.02 7.79
C LYS A 47 -6.02 -0.09 6.30
N ILE A 48 -4.83 -0.58 5.94
CA ILE A 48 -4.46 -0.94 4.57
C ILE A 48 -4.12 -2.42 4.57
N PHE A 49 -4.83 -3.18 3.73
CA PHE A 49 -4.67 -4.62 3.59
C PHE A 49 -3.83 -4.92 2.35
N PHE A 50 -2.91 -5.86 2.48
CA PHE A 50 -2.13 -6.42 1.38
C PHE A 50 -2.22 -7.95 1.43
N ASP A 51 -2.32 -8.58 0.27
CA ASP A 51 -2.16 -10.02 0.17
C ASP A 51 -0.69 -10.39 0.42
N ARG A 52 -0.47 -11.20 1.45
CA ARG A 52 0.87 -11.68 1.85
C ARG A 52 1.52 -12.59 0.81
N LEU A 53 0.75 -13.08 -0.17
CA LEU A 53 1.19 -14.02 -1.19
C LEU A 53 1.53 -13.35 -2.52
N LEU A 54 1.48 -12.01 -2.60
CA LEU A 54 1.87 -11.28 -3.81
C LEU A 54 3.33 -11.54 -4.19
N PRO A 55 3.63 -11.74 -5.49
CA PRO A 55 4.98 -11.65 -6.01
C PRO A 55 5.62 -10.28 -5.66
N PRO A 56 6.93 -10.21 -5.42
CA PRO A 56 7.58 -8.96 -4.98
C PRO A 56 7.31 -7.73 -5.86
N GLU A 57 7.32 -7.91 -7.19
CA GLU A 57 7.05 -6.82 -8.15
C GLU A 57 5.58 -6.38 -8.18
N GLU A 58 4.66 -7.29 -7.89
CA GLU A 58 3.24 -6.96 -7.73
C GLU A 58 3.01 -6.27 -6.39
N GLU A 59 3.64 -6.76 -5.33
CA GLU A 59 3.57 -6.15 -4.01
C GLU A 59 4.06 -4.70 -4.01
N ASP A 60 5.19 -4.40 -4.65
CA ASP A 60 5.72 -3.03 -4.73
C ASP A 60 4.71 -2.08 -5.42
N ARG A 61 4.07 -2.54 -6.50
CA ARG A 61 3.06 -1.77 -7.23
C ARG A 61 1.77 -1.61 -6.44
N THR A 62 1.31 -2.66 -5.77
CA THR A 62 0.12 -2.59 -4.90
C THR A 62 0.37 -1.63 -3.74
N TRP A 63 1.55 -1.66 -3.12
CA TRP A 63 1.93 -0.68 -2.09
C TRP A 63 1.87 0.75 -2.61
N ALA A 64 2.44 1.00 -3.79
CA ALA A 64 2.41 2.33 -4.39
C ALA A 64 0.96 2.78 -4.64
N HIS A 65 0.14 1.88 -5.19
CA HIS A 65 -1.27 2.14 -5.47
C HIS A 65 -2.05 2.50 -4.19
N GLU A 66 -2.03 1.65 -3.16
CA GLU A 66 -2.83 1.90 -1.95
C GLU A 66 -2.37 3.17 -1.22
N VAL A 67 -1.07 3.44 -1.17
CA VAL A 67 -0.54 4.65 -0.53
C VAL A 67 -0.96 5.90 -1.29
N LEU A 68 -0.94 5.87 -2.63
CA LEU A 68 -1.44 6.97 -3.45
C LEU A 68 -2.95 7.15 -3.28
N SER A 69 -3.72 6.06 -3.20
CA SER A 69 -5.15 6.11 -2.90
C SER A 69 -5.44 6.77 -1.55
N VAL A 70 -4.65 6.47 -0.51
CA VAL A 70 -4.74 7.20 0.77
C VAL A 70 -4.32 8.65 0.62
N TYR A 71 -3.21 8.93 -0.05
CA TYR A 71 -2.72 10.30 -0.24
C TYR A 71 -3.76 11.19 -0.91
N TYR A 72 -4.29 10.78 -2.07
CA TYR A 72 -5.25 11.60 -2.79
C TYR A 72 -6.55 11.75 -2.03
N TYR A 73 -7.10 10.65 -1.50
CA TYR A 73 -8.39 10.71 -0.83
C TYR A 73 -8.31 11.42 0.54
N TRP A 74 -7.36 11.03 1.38
CA TRP A 74 -7.31 11.46 2.78
C TRP A 74 -6.47 12.72 3.01
N LEU A 75 -5.33 12.88 2.32
CA LEU A 75 -4.46 14.05 2.51
C LEU A 75 -4.88 15.24 1.63
N GLU A 76 -5.26 14.97 0.38
CA GLU A 76 -5.60 16.03 -0.59
C GLU A 76 -7.11 16.25 -0.75
N GLY A 77 -7.95 15.30 -0.30
CA GLY A 77 -9.42 15.39 -0.44
C GLY A 77 -9.90 15.20 -1.89
N ILE A 78 -9.11 14.53 -2.73
CA ILE A 78 -9.35 14.33 -4.17
C ILE A 78 -9.69 12.87 -4.43
N ILE A 79 -10.76 12.65 -5.21
CA ILE A 79 -11.08 11.33 -5.77
C ILE A 79 -10.41 11.24 -7.14
N ARG A 80 -9.42 10.36 -7.28
CA ARG A 80 -8.79 10.05 -8.57
C ARG A 80 -9.35 8.76 -9.15
N HIS A 81 -9.26 8.65 -10.47
CA HIS A 81 -9.58 7.41 -11.17
C HIS A 81 -8.49 6.36 -10.93
N ASP A 82 -8.91 5.10 -10.87
CA ASP A 82 -8.03 3.96 -10.62
C ASP A 82 -6.86 3.91 -11.61
N ASP A 83 -7.15 4.04 -12.92
CA ASP A 83 -6.14 4.07 -13.99
C ASP A 83 -5.07 5.15 -13.80
N GLU A 84 -5.44 6.31 -13.24
CA GLU A 84 -4.50 7.39 -12.97
C GLU A 84 -3.56 7.05 -11.82
N VAL A 85 -4.11 6.41 -10.77
CA VAL A 85 -3.35 5.94 -9.61
C VAL A 85 -2.42 4.80 -10.03
N GLU A 86 -2.89 3.85 -10.83
CA GLU A 86 -2.09 2.76 -11.38
C GLU A 86 -0.91 3.25 -12.20
N MET A 87 -1.14 4.24 -13.08
CA MET A 87 -0.07 4.83 -13.88
C MET A 87 1.00 5.49 -12.99
N GLU A 88 0.58 6.27 -11.99
CA GLU A 88 1.54 6.92 -11.08
C GLU A 88 2.27 5.91 -10.18
N ALA A 89 1.56 4.87 -9.69
CA ALA A 89 2.16 3.78 -8.95
C ALA A 89 3.27 3.09 -9.75
N ARG A 90 3.02 2.83 -11.03
CA ARG A 90 4.03 2.28 -11.94
C ARG A 90 5.24 3.20 -12.06
N LEU A 91 5.03 4.50 -12.27
CA LEU A 91 6.13 5.47 -12.38
C LEU A 91 6.98 5.54 -11.10
N LEU A 92 6.35 5.43 -9.92
CA LEU A 92 7.08 5.35 -8.65
C LEU A 92 7.94 4.09 -8.54
N CYS A 93 7.48 2.96 -9.08
CA CYS A 93 8.26 1.72 -9.08
C CYS A 93 9.38 1.70 -10.14
N GLU A 94 9.28 2.51 -11.20
CA GLU A 94 10.33 2.66 -12.21
C GLU A 94 11.45 3.62 -11.76
N ASP A 95 11.16 4.55 -10.84
CA ASP A 95 12.15 5.42 -10.21
C ASP A 95 12.86 4.72 -9.04
N GLU A 96 14.18 4.51 -9.16
CA GLU A 96 14.97 3.77 -8.15
C GLU A 96 14.91 4.40 -6.75
N GLY A 97 14.85 5.73 -6.66
CA GLY A 97 14.79 6.45 -5.39
C GLY A 97 13.45 6.25 -4.69
N CYS A 98 12.36 6.39 -5.44
CA CYS A 98 11.00 6.15 -4.96
C CYS A 98 10.79 4.69 -4.56
N LEU A 99 11.25 3.75 -5.39
CA LEU A 99 11.17 2.33 -5.11
C LEU A 99 11.94 1.95 -3.83
N ALA A 100 13.14 2.51 -3.62
CA ALA A 100 13.92 2.29 -2.40
C ALA A 100 13.20 2.81 -1.14
N VAL A 101 12.56 3.98 -1.23
CA VAL A 101 11.75 4.54 -0.14
C VAL A 101 10.55 3.62 0.15
N LEU A 102 9.81 3.22 -0.88
CA LEU A 102 8.64 2.36 -0.73
C LEU A 102 9.00 1.02 -0.06
N ARG A 103 10.06 0.36 -0.52
CA ARG A 103 10.53 -0.91 0.05
C ARG A 103 10.96 -0.77 1.51
N ARG A 104 11.61 0.35 1.88
CA ARG A 104 11.96 0.63 3.28
C ARG A 104 10.72 0.65 4.18
N TYR A 105 9.66 1.35 3.77
CA TYR A 105 8.43 1.41 4.58
C TYR A 105 7.67 0.09 4.60
N ARG A 106 7.69 -0.67 3.50
CA ARG A 106 7.16 -2.03 3.44
C ARG A 106 7.85 -2.94 4.46
N GLU A 107 9.18 -2.92 4.49
CA GLU A 107 9.98 -3.70 5.45
C GLU A 107 9.67 -3.30 6.89
N LEU A 108 9.65 -1.99 7.18
CA LEU A 108 9.26 -1.46 8.50
C LEU A 108 7.85 -1.90 8.91
N ALA A 109 6.89 -1.91 8.00
CA ALA A 109 5.53 -2.35 8.28
C ALA A 109 5.48 -3.85 8.61
N ARG A 110 6.24 -4.69 7.90
CA ARG A 110 6.34 -6.13 8.20
C ARG A 110 6.96 -6.39 9.57
N GLU A 111 8.00 -5.64 9.95
CA GLU A 111 8.64 -5.76 11.27
C GLU A 111 7.67 -5.39 12.41
N ARG A 112 6.81 -4.39 12.21
CA ARG A 112 5.78 -3.99 13.18
C ARG A 112 4.67 -5.03 13.35
N VAL A 113 4.47 -5.91 12.37
CA VAL A 113 3.45 -6.97 12.40
C VAL A 113 3.95 -8.24 13.08
N VAL A 114 5.26 -8.43 13.27
CA VAL A 114 5.80 -9.57 14.05
C VAL A 114 5.56 -9.32 15.54
N PRO A 115 4.66 -10.05 16.21
CA PRO A 115 4.51 -9.93 17.64
C PRO A 115 5.65 -10.70 18.29
N GLY A 116 6.45 -10.01 19.10
CA GLY A 116 6.97 -10.65 20.29
C GLY A 116 5.80 -11.28 21.05
N GLN A 117 6.01 -12.51 21.50
CA GLN A 117 5.18 -13.20 22.46
C GLN A 117 4.80 -12.26 23.61
N GLY A 118 3.50 -12.21 23.94
CA GLY A 118 2.94 -11.48 25.08
C GLY A 118 1.49 -11.85 25.28
#